data_AF-A0A9P0MRB3-F1
#
_entry.id   AF-A0A9P0MRB3-F1
#
_cell.length_a   1.000
_cell.length_b   1.000
_cell.length_c   1.000
_cell.angle_alpha   90.00
_cell.angle_beta   90.00
_cell.angle_gamma   90.00
#
_symmetry.space_group_name_H-M   'P 1'
#
loop_
_entity.id
_entity.type
_entity.pdbx_description
1 polymer ?
#
loop_
_entity_poly.entity_id
_entity_poly.type
_entity_poly.pdbx_seq_one_letter_code
_entity_poly.pdbx_strand_id
1 'polypeptide(L)'
;MILWGFLNLTRCSRKEVKDSIDMFYDCKCILNKPSSGPEAVEGFCMDNCPSLVFFIMLVFTYQTLSFFCVIPTITATLRVVHGDVRSLAIALQWVMGRLLGTIPGPLLFGKAIDESCGYWQRNSDGSLGNCLHYDHLTLSRNLACLMFFSKGLQITFFAIALKLAIKTQRERMAEDPGLVRSTIW
;
A
#
# COMPACT_ATOMS: atom_id res chain seq x y z
N MET A 1 31.91 15.54 -15.73
CA MET A 1 31.55 14.99 -17.05
C MET A 1 30.64 13.75 -17.00
N ILE A 2 30.15 13.32 -15.82
CA ILE A 2 29.22 12.17 -15.69
C ILE A 2 27.74 12.61 -15.58
N LEU A 3 27.48 13.91 -15.34
CA LEU A 3 26.13 14.47 -15.16
C LEU A 3 25.38 14.78 -16.47
N TRP A 4 26.04 14.77 -17.64
CA TRP A 4 25.40 15.01 -18.93
C TRP A 4 24.93 13.71 -19.63
N GLY A 5 25.31 12.54 -19.14
CA GLY A 5 24.93 11.25 -19.71
C GLY A 5 23.53 10.76 -19.32
N PHE A 6 22.92 11.35 -18.29
CA PHE A 6 21.61 10.95 -17.76
C PHE A 6 20.44 11.81 -18.27
N LEU A 7 20.69 12.81 -19.11
CA LEU A 7 19.62 13.68 -19.66
C LEU A 7 18.98 13.17 -20.96
N ASN A 8 19.50 12.08 -21.53
CA ASN A 8 19.10 11.58 -22.84
C ASN A 8 18.30 10.29 -22.66
N LEU A 9 17.08 10.37 -22.16
CA LEU A 9 16.29 9.18 -21.83
C LEU A 9 14.84 9.45 -22.26
N THR A 10 14.33 8.75 -23.28
CA THR A 10 13.01 9.02 -23.90
C THR A 10 11.90 8.12 -23.39
N ARG A 11 10.73 8.70 -23.06
CA ARG A 11 9.53 7.96 -22.68
C ARG A 11 8.53 7.96 -23.83
N CYS A 12 8.26 6.80 -24.43
CA CYS A 12 7.25 6.63 -25.48
C CYS A 12 6.01 5.91 -24.92
N SER A 13 4.83 6.42 -25.26
CA SER A 13 3.57 5.92 -24.68
C SER A 13 2.98 4.73 -25.44
N ARG A 14 3.41 4.50 -26.69
CA ARG A 14 2.91 3.42 -27.54
C ARG A 14 4.04 2.83 -28.38
N LYS A 15 4.09 1.50 -28.47
CA LYS A 15 4.96 0.75 -29.38
C LYS A 15 4.09 -0.14 -30.27
N GLU A 16 4.33 -0.10 -31.58
CA GLU A 16 3.74 -1.01 -32.56
C GLU A 16 4.84 -1.64 -33.42
N VAL A 17 4.73 -2.92 -33.72
CA VAL A 17 5.67 -3.63 -34.61
C VAL A 17 5.01 -3.72 -35.98
N LYS A 18 5.60 -3.06 -36.98
CA LYS A 18 5.12 -3.09 -38.37
C LYS A 18 6.28 -3.51 -39.27
N ASP A 19 6.07 -4.57 -40.05
CA ASP A 19 7.09 -5.14 -40.96
C ASP A 19 8.47 -5.37 -40.32
N SER A 20 8.50 -5.96 -39.11
CA SER A 20 9.72 -6.24 -38.33
C SER A 20 10.48 -5.00 -37.84
N ILE A 21 9.87 -3.82 -37.93
CA ILE A 21 10.42 -2.56 -37.44
C ILE A 21 9.59 -2.10 -36.22
N ASP A 22 10.28 -1.77 -35.13
CA ASP A 22 9.69 -1.21 -33.93
C ASP A 22 9.38 0.27 -34.13
N MET A 23 8.09 0.63 -34.18
CA MET A 23 7.64 2.03 -34.25
C MET A 23 7.15 2.50 -32.88
N PHE A 24 7.72 3.60 -32.40
CA PHE A 24 7.36 4.22 -31.14
C PHE A 24 6.61 5.53 -31.39
N TYR A 25 5.45 5.68 -30.76
CA TYR A 25 4.59 6.85 -30.88
C TYR A 25 4.45 7.57 -29.54
N ASP A 26 4.11 8.86 -29.61
CA ASP A 26 3.89 9.74 -28.45
C ASP A 26 5.11 9.80 -27.51
N CYS A 27 6.30 9.84 -28.11
CA CYS A 27 7.57 9.96 -27.40
C CYS A 27 7.77 11.37 -26.85
N LYS A 28 8.07 11.46 -25.56
CA LYS A 28 8.47 12.69 -24.87
C LYS A 28 9.96 12.66 -24.56
N CYS A 29 10.54 13.85 -24.41
CA CYS A 29 11.95 14.07 -24.08
C CYS A 29 12.95 13.71 -25.19
N ILE A 30 12.61 13.99 -26.46
CA ILE A 30 13.54 13.83 -27.59
C ILE A 30 14.39 15.09 -27.72
N LEU A 31 15.72 14.93 -27.71
CA LEU A 31 16.65 16.03 -27.95
C LEU A 31 16.69 16.34 -29.45
N ASN A 32 16.18 17.51 -29.80
CA ASN A 32 16.28 18.01 -31.15
C ASN A 32 17.62 18.76 -31.31
N LYS A 33 18.64 18.09 -31.85
CA LYS A 33 19.91 18.73 -32.20
C LYS A 33 19.76 19.39 -33.58
N PRO A 34 20.18 20.66 -33.76
CA PRO A 34 19.95 21.40 -35.00
C PRO A 34 20.75 20.89 -36.22
N SER A 35 21.72 19.99 -36.04
CA SER A 35 22.67 19.55 -37.08
C SER A 35 22.64 18.05 -37.40
N SER A 36 21.94 17.26 -36.59
CA SER A 36 21.72 15.82 -36.76
C SER A 36 20.34 15.56 -36.20
N GLY A 37 19.45 14.91 -36.94
CA GLY A 37 18.03 14.79 -36.59
C GLY A 37 17.75 14.27 -35.15
N PRO A 38 16.48 14.22 -34.73
CA PRO A 38 16.11 13.83 -33.38
C PRO A 38 16.78 12.51 -32.96
N GLU A 39 17.67 12.59 -31.98
CA GLU A 39 18.41 11.45 -31.43
C GLU A 39 17.72 11.03 -30.13
N ALA A 40 17.23 9.80 -30.08
CA ALA A 40 16.58 9.21 -28.92
C ALA A 40 17.44 8.09 -28.36
N VAL A 41 17.63 8.09 -27.05
CA VAL A 41 18.33 7.03 -26.33
C VAL A 41 17.32 6.38 -25.37
N GLU A 42 17.32 5.05 -25.36
CA GLU A 42 16.42 4.26 -24.51
C GLU A 42 16.64 4.60 -23.03
N GLY A 43 15.56 4.92 -22.33
CA GLY A 43 15.68 5.40 -20.97
C GLY A 43 14.45 5.98 -20.29
N PHE A 44 14.58 6.23 -18.98
CA PHE A 44 13.57 6.97 -18.20
C PHE A 44 13.77 8.49 -18.26
N CYS A 45 12.79 9.23 -18.79
CA CYS A 45 12.82 10.69 -18.67
C CYS A 45 12.59 11.12 -17.21
N MET A 46 13.40 12.06 -16.71
CA MET A 46 13.21 12.65 -15.38
C MET A 46 12.03 13.63 -15.38
N ASP A 47 10.84 13.12 -15.06
CA ASP A 47 9.67 13.93 -14.75
C ASP A 47 9.68 14.31 -13.26
N ASN A 48 9.68 15.61 -12.94
CA ASN A 48 9.38 16.10 -11.60
C ASN A 48 7.90 15.83 -11.28
N CYS A 49 7.61 14.64 -10.72
CA CYS A 49 6.24 14.21 -10.37
C CYS A 49 5.90 14.55 -8.90
N PRO A 50 5.12 15.62 -8.63
CA PRO A 50 4.70 15.97 -7.25
C PRO A 50 3.77 14.91 -6.62
N SER A 51 3.11 14.08 -7.44
CA SER A 51 2.25 12.98 -6.98
C SER A 51 2.99 11.94 -6.14
N LEU A 52 4.28 11.71 -6.41
CA LEU A 52 5.10 10.78 -5.65
C LEU A 52 5.36 11.29 -4.22
N VAL A 53 5.64 12.58 -4.07
CA VAL A 53 5.82 13.22 -2.75
C VAL A 53 4.52 13.15 -1.94
N PHE A 54 3.38 13.40 -2.58
CA PHE A 54 2.07 13.28 -1.93
C PHE A 54 1.80 11.85 -1.44
N PHE A 55 2.09 10.84 -2.27
CA PHE A 55 1.93 9.44 -1.89
C PHE A 55 2.81 9.05 -0.68
N ILE A 56 4.06 9.50 -0.66
CA ILE A 56 4.97 9.26 0.49
C ILE A 56 4.41 9.88 1.77
N MET A 57 3.94 11.13 1.70
CA MET A 57 3.34 11.81 2.87
C MET A 57 2.09 11.09 3.38
N LEU A 58 1.25 10.58 2.48
CA LEU A 58 0.06 9.80 2.83
C LEU A 58 0.45 8.50 3.55
N VAL A 59 1.40 7.74 3.02
CA VAL A 59 1.90 6.50 3.64
C VAL A 59 2.53 6.78 5.01
N PHE A 60 3.31 7.85 5.13
CA PHE A 60 3.90 8.25 6.41
C PHE A 60 2.83 8.53 7.48
N THR A 61 1.79 9.28 7.10
CA THR A 61 0.68 9.61 7.99
C THR A 61 -0.09 8.34 8.38
N TYR A 62 -0.35 7.45 7.42
CA TYR A 62 -1.00 6.16 7.64
C TYR A 62 -0.22 5.27 8.63
N GLN A 63 1.10 5.18 8.50
CA GLN A 63 1.94 4.39 9.39
C GLN A 63 1.95 4.99 10.80
N THR A 64 2.11 6.30 10.90
CA THR A 64 2.08 7.02 12.18
C THR A 64 0.78 6.75 12.93
N LEU A 65 -0.38 6.92 12.27
CA LEU A 65 -1.69 6.62 12.87
C LEU A 65 -1.81 5.15 13.28
N SER A 66 -1.27 4.22 12.49
CA SER A 66 -1.27 2.79 12.83
C SER A 66 -0.56 2.53 14.16
N PHE A 67 0.64 3.09 14.35
CA PHE A 67 1.40 2.92 15.59
C PHE A 67 0.66 3.49 16.80
N PHE A 68 0.02 4.66 16.64
CA PHE A 68 -0.80 5.25 17.70
C PHE A 68 -1.99 4.38 18.09
N CYS A 69 -2.61 3.66 17.16
CA CYS A 69 -3.72 2.74 17.44
C CYS A 69 -3.29 1.39 18.05
N VAL A 70 -2.03 0.97 17.87
CA VAL A 70 -1.53 -0.30 18.43
C VAL A 70 -1.46 -0.24 19.96
N ILE A 71 -1.01 0.87 20.53
CA ILE A 71 -0.88 1.06 21.98
C ILE A 71 -2.21 0.87 22.74
N PRO A 72 -3.32 1.57 22.38
CA PRO A 72 -4.61 1.35 23.04
C PRO A 72 -5.16 -0.04 22.79
N THR A 73 -4.85 -0.67 21.65
CA THR A 73 -5.27 -2.05 21.35
C THR A 73 -4.64 -3.06 22.30
N ILE A 74 -3.32 -2.99 22.49
CA ILE A 74 -2.61 -3.87 23.41
C ILE A 74 -3.08 -3.61 24.85
N THR A 75 -3.23 -2.34 25.23
CA THR A 75 -3.70 -1.95 26.57
C THR A 75 -5.09 -2.48 26.87
N ALA A 76 -6.03 -2.38 25.92
CA ALA A 76 -7.37 -2.94 26.07
C ALA A 76 -7.33 -4.47 26.22
N THR A 77 -6.51 -5.15 25.43
CA THR A 77 -6.36 -6.61 25.49
C THR A 77 -5.86 -7.07 26.87
N LEU A 78 -4.85 -6.38 27.41
CA LEU A 78 -4.29 -6.67 28.74
C LEU A 78 -5.27 -6.46 29.89
N ARG A 79 -6.23 -5.54 29.74
CA ARG A 79 -7.27 -5.24 30.74
C ARG A 79 -8.40 -6.25 30.76
N VAL A 80 -8.65 -6.96 29.66
CA VAL A 80 -9.78 -7.90 29.53
C VAL A 80 -9.38 -9.33 29.93
N VAL A 81 -8.08 -9.65 29.87
CA VAL A 81 -7.57 -11.01 30.05
C VAL A 81 -6.85 -11.21 31.40
N HIS A 82 -6.98 -12.41 31.97
CA HIS A 82 -6.29 -12.79 33.21
C HIS A 82 -4.76 -12.79 33.05
N GLY A 83 -4.05 -12.54 34.15
CA GLY A 83 -2.59 -12.41 34.21
C GLY A 83 -1.85 -13.55 33.49
N ASP A 84 -2.29 -14.78 33.72
CA ASP A 84 -1.59 -16.00 33.31
C ASP A 84 -1.63 -16.26 31.80
N VAL A 85 -2.57 -15.64 31.07
CA VAL A 85 -2.78 -15.86 29.61
C VAL A 85 -2.57 -14.60 28.77
N ARG A 86 -2.01 -13.53 29.36
CA ARG A 86 -1.78 -12.24 28.67
C ARG A 86 -0.89 -12.35 27.44
N SER A 87 0.23 -13.04 27.56
CA SER A 87 1.20 -13.22 26.48
C SER A 87 0.60 -14.03 25.32
N LEU A 88 -0.16 -15.09 25.63
CA LEU A 88 -0.86 -15.91 24.64
C LEU A 88 -1.93 -15.09 23.90
N ALA A 89 -2.73 -14.30 24.62
CA ALA A 89 -3.77 -13.46 24.03
C ALA A 89 -3.20 -12.42 23.06
N ILE A 90 -2.10 -11.75 23.44
CA ILE A 90 -1.42 -10.79 22.57
C ILE A 90 -0.85 -11.51 21.34
N ALA A 91 -0.20 -12.66 21.52
CA ALA A 91 0.35 -13.42 20.39
C ALA A 91 -0.75 -13.80 19.40
N LEU A 92 -1.89 -14.31 19.88
CA LEU A 92 -3.03 -14.67 19.02
C LEU A 92 -3.61 -13.45 18.31
N GLN A 93 -3.75 -12.31 19.00
CA GLN A 93 -4.21 -11.05 18.40
C GLN A 93 -3.33 -10.64 17.20
N TRP A 94 -2.01 -10.74 17.34
CA TRP A 94 -1.06 -10.43 16.27
C TRP A 94 -1.10 -11.46 15.14
N VAL A 95 -1.17 -12.75 15.47
CA VAL A 95 -1.26 -13.82 14.46
C VAL A 95 -2.53 -13.66 13.63
N MET A 96 -3.69 -13.46 14.25
CA MET A 96 -4.96 -13.25 13.53
C MET A 96 -4.91 -12.00 12.66
N GLY A 97 -4.39 -10.89 13.19
CA GLY A 97 -4.22 -9.66 12.42
C GLY A 97 -3.29 -9.83 11.22
N ARG A 98 -2.22 -10.62 11.37
CA ARG A 98 -1.32 -10.94 10.26
C ARG A 98 -1.96 -11.90 9.27
N LEU A 99 -2.54 -13.02 9.69
CA LEU A 99 -3.17 -13.97 8.76
C LEU A 99 -4.24 -13.31 7.89
N LEU A 100 -5.08 -12.47 8.50
CA LEU A 100 -6.14 -11.75 7.79
C LEU A 100 -5.63 -10.51 7.02
N GLY A 101 -4.41 -10.04 7.27
CA GLY A 101 -3.84 -8.86 6.61
C GLY A 101 -2.78 -9.18 5.56
N THR A 102 -1.87 -10.11 5.85
CA THR A 102 -0.70 -10.46 5.03
C THR A 102 -1.03 -11.42 3.90
N ILE A 103 -2.15 -12.15 3.95
CA ILE A 103 -2.62 -12.97 2.82
C ILE A 103 -3.37 -12.10 1.80
N PRO A 104 -4.44 -11.36 2.19
CA PRO A 104 -5.15 -10.52 1.21
C PRO A 104 -4.37 -9.26 0.84
N GLY A 105 -3.45 -8.79 1.69
CA GLY A 105 -2.64 -7.60 1.41
C GLY A 105 -1.90 -7.72 0.07
N PRO A 106 -0.89 -8.59 -0.06
CA PRO A 106 -0.12 -8.76 -1.29
C PRO A 106 -0.99 -9.06 -2.52
N LEU A 107 -2.09 -9.80 -2.34
CA LEU A 107 -3.03 -10.10 -3.43
C LEU A 107 -3.74 -8.83 -3.94
N LEU A 108 -4.28 -8.01 -3.03
CA LEU A 108 -4.95 -6.76 -3.38
C LEU A 108 -3.96 -5.71 -3.91
N PHE A 109 -2.76 -5.63 -3.32
CA PHE A 109 -1.69 -4.77 -3.81
C PHE A 109 -1.24 -5.19 -5.22
N GLY A 110 -1.05 -6.49 -5.46
CA GLY A 110 -0.71 -7.03 -6.79
C GLY A 110 -1.78 -6.68 -7.82
N LYS A 111 -3.06 -6.96 -7.51
CA LYS A 111 -4.17 -6.61 -8.39
C LYS A 111 -4.25 -5.10 -8.68
N ALA A 112 -4.06 -4.25 -7.66
CA ALA A 112 -4.09 -2.80 -7.84
C ALA A 112 -2.95 -2.29 -8.75
N ILE A 113 -1.78 -2.95 -8.69
CA ILE A 113 -0.66 -2.67 -9.58
C ILE A 113 -0.99 -3.12 -11.01
N ASP A 114 -1.51 -4.33 -11.18
CA ASP A 114 -1.88 -4.88 -12.49
C ASP A 114 -2.97 -4.02 -13.18
N GLU A 115 -3.97 -3.54 -12.42
CA GLU A 115 -5.01 -2.64 -12.93
C GLU A 115 -4.49 -1.26 -13.34
N SER A 116 -3.38 -0.81 -12.76
CA SER A 116 -2.75 0.46 -13.12
C SER A 116 -1.87 0.34 -14.37
N CYS A 117 -1.73 -0.85 -14.94
CA CYS A 117 -0.95 -1.06 -16.15
C CYS A 117 -1.62 -0.40 -17.36
N GLY A 118 -0.98 0.64 -17.90
CA GLY A 118 -1.43 1.32 -19.11
C GLY A 118 -1.00 0.59 -20.39
N TYR A 119 0.13 -0.12 -20.36
CA TYR A 119 0.64 -0.86 -21.52
C TYR A 119 1.32 -2.17 -21.12
N TRP A 120 0.74 -3.27 -21.60
CA TRP A 120 1.27 -4.63 -21.43
C TRP A 120 2.25 -4.97 -22.56
N GLN A 121 3.41 -5.51 -22.21
CA GLN A 121 4.30 -6.14 -23.17
C GLN A 121 3.61 -7.37 -23.77
N ARG A 122 3.62 -7.51 -25.09
CA ARG A 122 3.25 -8.77 -25.76
C ARG A 122 4.51 -9.49 -26.19
N ASN A 123 4.61 -10.75 -25.81
CA ASN A 123 5.68 -11.63 -26.28
C ASN A 123 5.45 -11.99 -27.75
N SER A 124 6.50 -12.49 -28.42
CA SER A 124 6.43 -13.00 -29.80
C SER A 124 5.30 -14.03 -30.01
N ASP A 125 4.99 -14.78 -28.96
CA ASP A 125 4.00 -15.85 -28.96
C ASP A 125 2.58 -15.34 -28.64
N GLY A 126 2.39 -14.02 -28.52
CA GLY A 126 1.12 -13.38 -28.24
C GLY A 126 0.70 -13.39 -26.76
N SER A 127 1.47 -14.03 -25.87
CA SER A 127 1.20 -14.03 -24.43
C SER A 127 1.44 -12.65 -23.79
N LEU A 128 0.64 -12.31 -22.77
CA LEU A 128 0.85 -11.13 -21.92
C LEU A 128 2.14 -11.32 -21.10
N GLY A 129 3.09 -10.41 -21.27
CA GLY A 129 4.33 -10.31 -20.51
C GLY A 129 4.23 -9.28 -19.39
N ASN A 130 5.36 -8.61 -19.09
CA ASN A 130 5.40 -7.60 -18.03
C ASN A 130 4.69 -6.30 -18.44
N CYS A 131 4.19 -5.56 -17.46
CA CYS A 131 3.74 -4.19 -17.69
C CYS A 131 4.95 -3.27 -17.91
N LEU A 132 4.95 -2.54 -19.03
CA LEU A 132 6.02 -1.60 -19.39
C LEU A 132 5.77 -0.22 -18.79
N HIS A 133 4.50 0.16 -18.60
CA HIS A 133 4.14 1.48 -18.12
C HIS A 133 2.94 1.47 -17.17
N TYR A 134 3.17 1.93 -15.94
CA TYR A 134 2.17 2.11 -14.89
C TYR A 134 1.71 3.56 -14.82
N ASP A 135 0.39 3.77 -14.82
CA ASP A 135 -0.18 5.09 -14.58
C ASP A 135 -0.13 5.44 -13.08
N HIS A 136 0.65 6.46 -12.75
CA HIS A 136 0.86 6.93 -11.38
C HIS A 136 -0.42 7.42 -10.70
N LEU A 137 -1.37 8.01 -11.44
CA LEU A 137 -2.61 8.55 -10.85
C LEU A 137 -3.55 7.40 -10.46
N THR A 138 -3.75 6.46 -11.37
CA THR A 138 -4.58 5.27 -11.13
C THR A 138 -3.98 4.39 -10.02
N LEU A 139 -2.66 4.17 -10.05
CA LEU A 139 -1.96 3.42 -9.01
C LEU A 139 -2.13 4.08 -7.63
N SER A 140 -1.80 5.37 -7.50
CA SER A 140 -1.87 6.07 -6.20
C SER A 140 -3.29 6.09 -5.64
N ARG A 141 -4.32 6.29 -6.48
CA ARG A 141 -5.73 6.25 -6.09
C ARG A 141 -6.13 4.86 -5.57
N ASN A 142 -5.81 3.80 -6.33
CA ASN A 142 -6.17 2.44 -5.95
C ASN A 142 -5.52 2.04 -4.61
N LEU A 143 -4.23 2.38 -4.43
CA LEU A 143 -3.52 2.13 -3.18
C LEU A 143 -4.07 2.96 -2.01
N ALA A 144 -4.41 4.24 -2.25
CA ALA A 144 -5.05 5.09 -1.24
C ALA A 144 -6.40 4.52 -0.81
N CYS A 145 -7.26 4.11 -1.74
CA CYS A 145 -8.55 3.47 -1.43
C CYS A 145 -8.37 2.20 -0.59
N LEU A 146 -7.43 1.32 -0.95
CA LEU A 146 -7.13 0.11 -0.17
C LEU A 146 -6.63 0.45 1.25
N MET A 147 -5.78 1.47 1.39
CA MET A 147 -5.29 1.94 2.69
C MET A 147 -6.43 2.49 3.56
N PHE A 148 -7.29 3.36 3.02
CA PHE A 148 -8.40 3.93 3.79
C PHE A 148 -9.44 2.86 4.15
N PHE A 149 -9.78 1.97 3.21
CA PHE A 149 -10.75 0.91 3.45
C PHE A 149 -10.29 -0.08 4.53
N SER A 150 -9.04 -0.56 4.44
CA SER A 150 -8.46 -1.46 5.44
C SER A 150 -8.41 -0.83 6.84
N LYS A 151 -8.09 0.47 6.93
CA LYS A 151 -8.11 1.21 8.19
C LYS A 151 -9.51 1.43 8.72
N GLY A 152 -10.46 1.75 7.86
CA GLY A 152 -11.87 1.87 8.22
C GLY A 152 -12.38 0.57 8.85
N LEU A 153 -12.11 -0.57 8.22
CA LEU A 153 -12.48 -1.88 8.74
C LEU A 153 -11.79 -2.20 10.09
N GLN A 154 -10.52 -1.83 10.24
CA GLN A 154 -9.78 -2.02 11.49
C GLN A 154 -10.40 -1.18 12.64
N ILE A 155 -10.73 0.08 12.37
CA ILE A 155 -11.33 0.98 13.37
C ILE A 155 -12.72 0.51 13.76
N THR A 156 -13.56 0.09 12.82
CA THR A 156 -14.91 -0.41 13.13
C THR A 156 -14.86 -1.69 13.95
N PHE A 157 -13.99 -2.63 13.60
CA PHE A 157 -13.80 -3.85 14.37
C PHE A 157 -13.31 -3.57 15.79
N PHE A 158 -12.31 -2.66 15.94
CA PHE A 158 -11.82 -2.24 17.25
C PHE A 158 -12.91 -1.54 18.07
N ALA A 159 -13.71 -0.67 17.46
CA ALA A 159 -14.81 0.01 18.15
C ALA A 159 -15.89 -0.97 18.63
N ILE A 160 -16.26 -1.96 17.82
CA ILE A 160 -17.21 -3.02 18.21
C ILE A 160 -16.62 -3.84 19.37
N ALA A 161 -15.38 -4.29 19.25
CA ALA A 161 -14.70 -5.06 20.28
C ALA A 161 -14.63 -4.27 21.61
N LEU A 162 -14.33 -2.97 21.55
CA LEU A 162 -14.29 -2.11 22.73
C LEU A 162 -15.68 -1.98 23.38
N LYS A 163 -16.75 -1.81 22.58
CA LYS A 163 -18.12 -1.75 23.13
C LYS A 163 -18.53 -3.05 23.80
N LEU A 164 -18.22 -4.19 23.18
CA LEU A 164 -18.49 -5.51 23.75
C LEU A 164 -17.69 -5.72 25.04
N ALA A 165 -16.41 -5.36 25.04
CA ALA A 165 -15.56 -5.45 26.22
C ALA A 165 -16.11 -4.61 27.39
N ILE A 166 -16.51 -3.36 27.14
CA ILE A 166 -17.12 -2.49 28.17
C ILE A 166 -18.41 -3.11 28.71
N LYS A 167 -19.25 -3.66 27.83
CA LYS A 167 -20.50 -4.33 28.23
C LYS A 167 -20.22 -5.53 29.14
N THR A 168 -19.35 -6.43 28.72
CA THR A 168 -18.98 -7.62 29.50
C THR A 168 -18.32 -7.27 30.83
N GLN A 169 -17.50 -6.22 30.88
CA GLN A 169 -16.90 -5.74 32.13
C GLN A 169 -17.99 -5.19 33.07
N ARG A 170 -18.97 -4.45 32.54
CA ARG A 170 -20.10 -3.95 33.34
C ARG A 170 -20.96 -5.08 33.90
N GLU A 171 -21.19 -6.13 33.12
CA GLU A 171 -21.92 -7.33 33.57
C GLU A 171 -21.14 -8.08 34.65
N ARG A 172 -19.83 -8.30 34.48
CA ARG A 172 -18.98 -8.89 35.54
C ARG A 172 -18.95 -8.07 36.83
N MET A 173 -18.92 -6.74 36.73
CA MET A 173 -19.02 -5.85 37.90
C MET A 173 -20.38 -5.92 38.60
N ALA A 174 -21.45 -6.29 37.89
CA ALA A 174 -22.79 -6.45 38.48
C ALA A 174 -22.96 -7.81 39.18
N GLU A 175 -22.29 -8.86 38.68
CA GLU A 175 -22.41 -10.22 39.20
C GLU A 175 -21.45 -10.52 40.37
N ASP A 176 -20.25 -9.93 40.38
CA ASP A 176 -19.29 -10.14 41.47
C ASP A 176 -18.66 -8.82 41.98
N PRO A 177 -19.30 -8.15 42.97
CA PRO A 177 -18.73 -6.97 43.61
C PRO A 177 -17.42 -7.25 44.39
N GLY A 178 -17.05 -8.52 44.60
CA GLY A 178 -15.78 -8.92 45.21
C GLY A 178 -14.56 -8.78 44.29
N LEU A 179 -14.74 -8.86 42.98
CA LEU A 179 -13.67 -8.79 41.98
C LEU A 179 -12.95 -7.42 41.97
N VAL A 180 -13.69 -6.34 42.25
CA VAL A 180 -13.16 -4.97 42.40
C VAL A 180 -12.10 -4.89 43.50
N ARG A 181 -12.21 -5.71 44.56
CA ARG A 181 -11.29 -5.68 45.69
C ARG A 181 -9.95 -6.38 45.41
N SER A 182 -9.88 -7.32 44.46
CA SER A 182 -8.62 -7.99 44.09
C SER A 182 -7.78 -7.26 43.04
N THR A 183 -8.37 -6.29 42.32
CA THR A 183 -7.66 -5.51 41.28
C THR A 183 -7.02 -4.23 41.84
N ILE A 184 -7.33 -3.88 43.10
CA ILE A 184 -6.87 -2.65 43.79
C ILE A 184 -5.78 -2.96 44.84
N TRP A 185 -5.50 -4.23 45.12
CA TRP A 185 -4.39 -4.69 45.98
C TRP A 185 -3.37 -5.49 45.17
#